data_AF-A0A1V8V5G0-F1
#
_entry.id   AF-A0A1V8V5G0-F1
#
_cell.length_a   1.000
_cell.length_b   1.000
_cell.length_c   1.000
_cell.angle_alpha   90.00
_cell.angle_beta   90.00
_cell.angle_gamma   90.00
#
_symmetry.space_group_name_H-M   'P 1'
#
loop_
_entity.id
_entity.type
_entity.pdbx_description
1 polymer ?
#
loop_
_entity_poly.entity_id
_entity_poly.type
_entity_poly.pdbx_seq_one_letter_code
_entity_poly.pdbx_strand_id
1 'polypeptide(L)'
;MASNATKTLKASCLCGAASYETTVPSSSLPLKSWWCSCTSCRRMTGTLALCVVYLPESYSPPQAVLGKLTVFEFTKRVFQYFCSTCGSHILARCLDDAEAKEPRITWDAMSGTLEQFDGFVHLRGHEFINDTLDGGISDFIPTIGSRQLDRYSTRPEKSEQLPLNWRDPKLADLKPNKDKVHAQCKCGGVEFWIAHPSARSTHAASNWPDLLRPNAPDNPNNECWWLQDNNTKFLAGTCSCNTCRLASGQEIVQWAFVPTVDITLDAAGKVKFERQFGTLKQFESSEGIFRSFCGVCGASAFYWADDRPFLMDVAIGLLDSPEGARAEGLLEWRTTRLSYREDALGRAKAVVEGIESGLQAYGERRDRGEREIIERQVREEGAKVMVHGHLLRSVPILTSRVDSSSLTSAAIPDSIAEDPCPKAPAQHFIDSRSRGPMGSSTSAAVTITLAIRDEEYTDLESGQRNDYIGSQPQAPAYTGNTSVFETSLGLSLRVEAIMAYLLLPPAGGVVLLIFEQKSDYVRFHAWQSALVFSAMFLVHIIFSWVRWLSWVLFVGDLALIGWLTWGAWKHAETLDRVEVPFFGRLASSFVDDE
;
A
#
# COMPACT_ATOMS: atom_id res chain seq x y z
N MET A 1 -32.10 -29.64 -22.72
CA MET A 1 -31.77 -28.21 -22.60
C MET A 1 -30.68 -28.10 -21.55
N ALA A 2 -29.43 -27.89 -21.93
CA ALA A 2 -28.37 -27.61 -20.96
C ALA A 2 -28.73 -26.27 -20.30
N SER A 3 -28.83 -26.22 -18.97
CA SER A 3 -29.16 -24.97 -18.28
C SER A 3 -28.07 -23.94 -18.57
N ASN A 4 -28.47 -22.76 -19.05
CA ASN A 4 -27.62 -21.56 -19.13
C ASN A 4 -27.30 -21.06 -17.71
N ALA A 5 -26.66 -21.88 -16.89
CA ALA A 5 -26.29 -21.53 -15.53
C ALA A 5 -25.17 -20.49 -15.59
N THR A 6 -25.39 -19.35 -14.94
CA THR A 6 -24.42 -18.26 -14.86
C THR A 6 -24.11 -17.94 -13.41
N LYS A 7 -22.91 -17.40 -13.15
CA LYS A 7 -22.55 -16.83 -11.84
C LYS A 7 -22.22 -15.35 -11.98
N THR A 8 -22.56 -14.55 -10.99
CA THR A 8 -22.21 -13.13 -10.96
C THR A 8 -20.85 -12.93 -10.31
N LEU A 9 -19.91 -12.32 -11.04
CA LEU A 9 -18.62 -11.86 -10.56
C LEU A 9 -18.72 -10.36 -10.26
N LYS A 10 -18.32 -9.95 -9.06
CA LYS A 10 -18.35 -8.55 -8.61
C LYS A 10 -16.95 -8.07 -8.29
N ALA A 11 -16.67 -6.81 -8.64
CA ALA A 11 -15.39 -6.18 -8.39
C ALA A 11 -15.57 -4.71 -7.97
N SER A 12 -14.71 -4.24 -7.07
CA SER A 12 -14.70 -2.85 -6.62
C SER A 12 -13.30 -2.36 -6.25
N CYS A 13 -13.09 -1.04 -6.37
CA CYS A 13 -11.92 -0.37 -5.81
C CYS A 13 -12.12 -0.04 -4.34
N LEU A 14 -11.05 0.34 -3.63
CA LEU A 14 -11.10 0.65 -2.20
C LEU A 14 -12.11 1.74 -1.83
N CYS A 15 -12.19 2.83 -2.59
CA CYS A 15 -13.11 3.94 -2.30
C CYS A 15 -14.55 3.72 -2.80
N GLY A 16 -14.83 2.60 -3.49
CA GLY A 16 -16.15 2.30 -4.05
C GLY A 16 -16.57 3.13 -5.27
N ALA A 17 -15.83 4.17 -5.67
CA ALA A 17 -16.18 5.04 -6.79
C ALA A 17 -16.31 4.27 -8.12
N ALA A 18 -15.46 3.26 -8.32
CA ALA A 18 -15.52 2.32 -9.43
C ALA A 18 -15.85 0.92 -8.89
N SER A 19 -16.96 0.36 -9.37
CA SER A 19 -17.36 -1.02 -9.17
C SER A 19 -18.10 -1.52 -10.41
N TYR A 20 -18.06 -2.82 -10.64
CA TYR A 20 -18.82 -3.46 -11.70
C TYR A 20 -19.24 -4.88 -11.31
N GLU A 21 -20.33 -5.32 -11.94
CA GLU A 21 -20.80 -6.69 -11.86
C GLU A 21 -20.86 -7.27 -13.27
N THR A 22 -20.48 -8.54 -13.41
CA THR A 22 -20.55 -9.24 -14.69
C THR A 22 -21.06 -10.66 -14.53
N THR A 23 -21.83 -11.11 -15.50
CA THR A 23 -22.39 -12.46 -15.53
C THR A 23 -21.45 -13.39 -16.30
N VAL A 24 -20.89 -14.38 -15.61
CA VAL A 24 -19.97 -15.36 -16.18
C VAL A 24 -20.71 -16.67 -16.44
N PRO A 25 -20.70 -17.21 -17.68
CA PRO A 25 -21.24 -18.54 -17.96
C PRO A 25 -20.53 -19.61 -17.15
N SER A 26 -21.27 -20.56 -16.57
CA SER A 26 -20.64 -21.65 -15.80
C SER A 26 -19.71 -22.53 -16.64
N SER A 27 -19.91 -22.59 -17.96
CA SER A 27 -19.01 -23.25 -18.91
C SER A 27 -17.65 -22.56 -19.08
N SER A 28 -17.56 -21.28 -18.74
CA SER A 28 -16.31 -20.52 -18.75
C SER A 28 -15.55 -20.60 -17.42
N LEU A 29 -16.17 -21.19 -16.39
CA LEU A 29 -15.54 -21.33 -15.07
C LEU A 29 -14.76 -22.64 -14.96
N PRO A 30 -13.64 -22.64 -14.23
CA PRO A 30 -13.01 -21.47 -13.62
C PRO A 30 -12.25 -20.58 -14.63
N LEU A 31 -12.23 -19.28 -14.39
CA LEU A 31 -11.47 -18.29 -15.18
C LEU A 31 -9.97 -18.48 -14.97
N LYS A 32 -9.19 -18.37 -16.04
CA LYS A 32 -7.73 -18.53 -15.99
C LYS A 32 -7.09 -17.28 -15.38
N SER A 33 -6.02 -17.49 -14.61
CA SER A 33 -5.21 -16.43 -14.02
C SER A 33 -3.75 -16.85 -13.91
N TRP A 34 -2.84 -15.89 -13.93
CA TRP A 34 -1.39 -16.06 -13.77
C TRP A 34 -0.83 -14.95 -12.88
N TRP A 35 0.24 -15.27 -12.15
CA TRP A 35 1.11 -14.28 -11.51
C TRP A 35 2.24 -13.90 -12.45
N CYS A 36 2.19 -12.66 -12.97
CA CYS A 36 3.25 -12.10 -13.79
C CYS A 36 4.26 -11.35 -12.94
N SER A 37 5.49 -11.83 -12.89
CA SER A 37 6.56 -11.27 -12.06
C SER A 37 7.50 -10.32 -12.82
N CYS A 38 7.15 -9.96 -14.07
CA CYS A 38 8.00 -9.10 -14.89
C CYS A 38 8.22 -7.74 -14.23
N THR A 39 9.38 -7.12 -14.47
CA THR A 39 9.74 -5.85 -13.83
C THR A 39 8.73 -4.74 -14.12
N SER A 40 8.16 -4.73 -15.34
CA SER A 40 7.12 -3.76 -15.70
C SER A 40 5.85 -3.91 -14.87
N CYS A 41 5.40 -5.14 -14.65
CA CYS A 41 4.22 -5.43 -13.82
C CYS A 41 4.48 -5.04 -12.36
N ARG A 42 5.65 -5.40 -11.81
CA ARG A 42 6.03 -5.04 -10.44
C ARG A 42 6.02 -3.53 -10.21
N ARG A 43 6.64 -2.77 -11.11
CA ARG A 43 6.70 -1.30 -11.04
C ARG A 43 5.36 -0.60 -11.32
N MET A 44 4.42 -1.28 -11.98
CA MET A 44 3.09 -0.74 -12.26
C MET A 44 2.13 -0.96 -11.11
N THR A 45 2.21 -2.08 -10.40
CA THR A 45 1.33 -2.39 -9.27
C THR A 45 1.91 -1.92 -7.94
N GLY A 46 3.24 -1.94 -7.79
CA GLY A 46 3.92 -1.83 -6.50
C GLY A 46 4.03 -3.18 -5.76
N THR A 47 3.61 -4.28 -6.38
CA THR A 47 3.66 -5.64 -5.80
C THR A 47 4.72 -6.50 -6.49
N LEU A 48 5.12 -7.62 -5.90
CA LEU A 48 6.10 -8.52 -6.52
C LEU A 48 5.56 -9.32 -7.72
N ALA A 49 4.24 -9.35 -7.92
CA ALA A 49 3.62 -9.87 -9.12
C ALA A 49 2.25 -9.23 -9.37
N LEU A 50 1.93 -9.07 -10.65
CA LEU A 50 0.58 -8.76 -11.13
C LEU A 50 -0.24 -10.05 -11.23
N CYS A 51 -1.45 -10.05 -10.68
CA CYS A 51 -2.40 -11.15 -10.78
C CYS A 51 -3.67 -10.65 -11.48
N VAL A 52 -3.81 -11.03 -12.74
CA VAL A 52 -4.99 -10.74 -13.56
C VAL A 52 -5.86 -11.97 -13.74
N VAL A 53 -7.17 -11.75 -13.88
CA VAL A 53 -8.17 -12.79 -14.16
C VAL A 53 -8.73 -12.55 -15.54
N TYR A 54 -8.52 -13.50 -16.45
CA TYR A 54 -8.97 -13.39 -17.83
C TYR A 54 -10.50 -13.52 -17.90
N LEU A 55 -11.17 -12.45 -18.31
CA LEU A 55 -12.63 -12.45 -18.43
C LEU A 55 -13.04 -13.10 -19.76
N PRO A 56 -14.29 -13.60 -19.86
CA PRO A 56 -14.79 -14.17 -21.11
C PRO A 56 -14.67 -13.18 -22.27
N GLU A 57 -14.41 -13.67 -23.49
CA GLU A 57 -14.26 -12.83 -24.69
C GLU A 57 -15.48 -11.94 -24.97
N SER A 58 -16.66 -12.38 -24.54
CA SER A 58 -17.91 -11.62 -24.67
C SER A 58 -18.04 -10.48 -23.66
N TYR A 59 -17.15 -10.39 -22.68
CA TYR A 59 -17.20 -9.35 -21.66
C TYR A 59 -16.74 -8.01 -22.22
N SER A 60 -17.52 -6.97 -21.93
CA SER A 60 -17.13 -5.58 -22.09
C SER A 60 -17.56 -4.79 -20.85
N PRO A 61 -16.69 -3.93 -20.29
CA PRO A 61 -17.04 -3.14 -19.12
C PRO A 61 -18.04 -2.03 -19.47
N PRO A 62 -18.98 -1.68 -18.57
CA PRO A 62 -19.88 -0.55 -18.79
C PRO A 62 -19.10 0.77 -18.95
N GLN A 63 -19.51 1.59 -19.91
CA GLN A 63 -18.84 2.88 -20.17
C GLN A 63 -18.85 3.82 -18.96
N ALA A 64 -19.89 3.74 -18.13
CA ALA A 64 -20.00 4.50 -16.88
C ALA A 64 -18.90 4.13 -15.86
N VAL A 65 -18.39 2.90 -15.89
CA VAL A 65 -17.28 2.46 -15.05
C VAL A 65 -15.96 2.98 -15.63
N LEU A 66 -15.76 2.82 -16.94
CA LEU A 66 -14.55 3.32 -17.62
C LEU A 66 -14.38 4.84 -17.48
N GLY A 67 -15.47 5.61 -17.55
CA GLY A 67 -15.44 7.06 -17.40
C GLY A 67 -14.97 7.57 -16.03
N LYS A 68 -14.91 6.68 -15.01
CA LYS A 68 -14.41 7.00 -13.66
C LYS A 68 -12.96 6.57 -13.43
N LEU A 69 -12.34 5.90 -14.41
CA LEU A 69 -11.00 5.34 -14.30
C LEU A 69 -10.01 6.18 -15.11
N THR A 70 -8.78 6.25 -14.63
CA THR A 70 -7.65 6.74 -15.41
C THR A 70 -7.06 5.59 -16.21
N VAL A 71 -6.72 5.86 -17.48
CA VAL A 71 -6.09 4.88 -18.36
C VAL A 71 -4.59 5.14 -18.42
N PHE A 72 -3.81 4.10 -18.22
CA PHE A 72 -2.38 4.09 -18.43
C PHE A 72 -2.03 3.15 -19.59
N GLU A 73 -1.39 3.68 -20.62
CA GLU A 73 -0.81 2.86 -21.69
C GLU A 73 0.41 2.11 -21.15
N PHE A 74 0.22 0.84 -20.80
CA PHE A 74 1.27 0.01 -20.22
C PHE A 74 2.22 -0.51 -21.29
N THR A 75 1.66 -0.88 -22.44
CA THR A 75 2.35 -1.10 -23.72
C THR A 75 1.41 -0.68 -24.85
N LYS A 76 1.88 -0.70 -26.11
CA LYS A 76 1.01 -0.52 -27.29
C LYS A 76 -0.20 -1.47 -27.33
N ARG A 77 -0.12 -2.61 -26.62
CA ARG A 77 -1.15 -3.66 -26.62
C ARG A 77 -1.96 -3.73 -25.34
N VAL A 78 -1.49 -3.14 -24.24
CA VAL A 78 -2.08 -3.33 -22.92
C VAL A 78 -2.32 -1.97 -22.29
N PHE A 79 -3.55 -1.72 -21.90
CA PHE A 79 -3.99 -0.48 -21.26
C PHE A 79 -4.55 -0.81 -19.88
N GLN A 80 -3.92 -0.28 -18.83
CA GLN A 80 -4.32 -0.48 -17.45
C GLN A 80 -5.31 0.60 -17.03
N TYR A 81 -6.38 0.22 -16.33
CA TYR A 81 -7.40 1.12 -15.83
C TYR A 81 -7.39 1.11 -14.31
N PHE A 82 -7.15 2.27 -13.71
CA PHE A 82 -7.08 2.43 -12.26
C PHE A 82 -7.95 3.58 -11.76
N CYS A 83 -8.37 3.49 -10.50
CA CYS A 83 -9.19 4.51 -9.85
C CYS A 83 -8.37 5.78 -9.60
N SER A 84 -8.84 6.91 -10.13
CA SER A 84 -8.17 8.22 -9.97
C SER A 84 -8.11 8.70 -8.52
N THR A 85 -9.02 8.20 -7.66
CA THR A 85 -9.15 8.59 -6.26
C THR A 85 -8.25 7.77 -5.34
N CYS A 86 -8.29 6.43 -5.43
CA CYS A 86 -7.59 5.54 -4.50
C CYS A 86 -6.42 4.75 -5.10
N GLY A 87 -6.13 4.91 -6.40
CA GLY A 87 -5.02 4.24 -7.07
C GLY A 87 -5.27 2.78 -7.47
N SER A 88 -6.41 2.21 -7.07
CA SER A 88 -6.76 0.81 -7.33
C SER A 88 -6.81 0.46 -8.80
N HIS A 89 -5.92 -0.43 -9.26
CA HIS A 89 -6.04 -1.07 -10.55
C HIS A 89 -7.28 -1.97 -10.57
N ILE A 90 -8.13 -1.82 -11.59
CA ILE A 90 -9.42 -2.52 -11.67
C ILE A 90 -9.53 -3.43 -12.90
N LEU A 91 -9.09 -2.96 -14.06
CA LEU A 91 -9.26 -3.64 -15.34
C LEU A 91 -8.03 -3.44 -16.21
N ALA A 92 -7.74 -4.41 -17.09
CA ALA A 92 -6.82 -4.24 -18.20
C ALA A 92 -7.56 -4.48 -19.52
N ARG A 93 -7.30 -3.64 -20.53
CA ARG A 93 -7.72 -3.86 -21.92
C ARG A 93 -6.53 -4.34 -22.71
N CYS A 94 -6.68 -5.49 -23.37
CA CYS A 94 -5.62 -6.16 -24.10
C CYS A 94 -5.98 -6.30 -25.58
N LEU A 95 -5.02 -5.97 -26.45
CA LEU A 95 -5.11 -6.11 -27.91
C LEU A 95 -4.30 -7.33 -28.38
N ASP A 96 -4.88 -8.12 -29.28
CA ASP A 96 -4.20 -9.26 -29.91
C ASP A 96 -3.15 -8.86 -30.95
N ASP A 97 -3.30 -7.69 -31.55
CA ASP A 97 -2.34 -7.01 -32.42
C ASP A 97 -2.51 -5.49 -32.27
N ALA A 98 -1.45 -4.75 -31.97
CA ALA A 98 -1.56 -3.30 -31.83
C ALA A 98 -1.67 -2.57 -33.18
N GLU A 99 -1.21 -3.20 -34.26
CA GLU A 99 -1.10 -2.56 -35.57
C GLU A 99 -2.26 -2.95 -36.50
N ALA A 100 -3.11 -3.90 -36.08
CA ALA A 100 -4.30 -4.29 -36.81
C ALA A 100 -5.32 -3.15 -36.83
N LYS A 101 -6.02 -2.98 -37.96
CA LYS A 101 -7.08 -1.96 -38.11
C LYS A 101 -8.26 -2.20 -37.15
N GLU A 102 -8.58 -3.47 -36.90
CA GLU A 102 -9.65 -3.91 -36.02
C GLU A 102 -9.11 -5.04 -35.14
N PRO A 103 -8.33 -4.70 -34.10
CA PRO A 103 -7.74 -5.70 -33.23
C PRO A 103 -8.81 -6.35 -32.38
N ARG A 104 -8.63 -7.64 -32.09
CA ARG A 104 -9.47 -8.32 -31.12
C ARG A 104 -9.13 -7.80 -29.73
N ILE A 105 -10.18 -7.41 -29.01
CA ILE A 105 -10.07 -6.86 -27.65
C ILE A 105 -10.47 -7.93 -26.64
N THR A 106 -9.64 -8.11 -25.62
CA THR A 106 -9.99 -8.84 -24.40
C THR A 106 -9.84 -7.95 -23.19
N TRP A 107 -10.48 -8.37 -22.10
CA TRP A 107 -10.47 -7.64 -20.84
C TRP A 107 -10.10 -8.58 -19.71
N ASP A 108 -9.28 -8.06 -18.80
CA ASP A 108 -8.86 -8.78 -17.61
C ASP A 108 -9.28 -7.99 -16.37
N ALA A 109 -9.72 -8.71 -15.33
CA ALA A 109 -10.00 -8.14 -14.02
C ALA A 109 -8.76 -8.20 -13.13
N MET A 110 -8.58 -7.19 -12.30
CA MET A 110 -7.56 -7.21 -11.25
C MET A 110 -8.04 -8.07 -10.09
N SER A 111 -7.31 -9.15 -9.82
CA SER A 111 -7.72 -10.17 -8.84
C SER A 111 -8.11 -9.60 -7.48
N GLY A 112 -7.31 -8.68 -6.93
CA GLY A 112 -7.52 -8.09 -5.62
C GLY A 112 -8.77 -7.21 -5.51
N THR A 113 -9.42 -6.87 -6.63
CA THR A 113 -10.70 -6.13 -6.64
C THR A 113 -11.92 -7.03 -6.56
N LEU A 114 -11.77 -8.34 -6.80
CA LEU A 114 -12.86 -9.29 -6.79
C LEU A 114 -13.42 -9.46 -5.37
N GLU A 115 -14.74 -9.50 -5.25
CA GLU A 115 -15.40 -9.83 -3.97
C GLU A 115 -15.20 -11.29 -3.59
N GLN A 116 -15.21 -12.18 -4.59
CA GLN A 116 -15.03 -13.62 -4.43
C GLN A 116 -13.98 -14.13 -5.43
N PHE A 117 -12.94 -14.78 -4.93
CA PHE A 117 -11.89 -15.38 -5.75
C PHE A 117 -12.11 -16.89 -5.91
N ASP A 118 -12.33 -17.58 -4.79
CA ASP A 118 -12.57 -19.02 -4.76
C ASP A 118 -13.88 -19.36 -5.49
N GLY A 119 -13.84 -20.41 -6.30
CA GLY A 119 -14.97 -20.85 -7.11
C GLY A 119 -15.16 -20.07 -8.41
N PHE A 120 -14.40 -18.99 -8.63
CA PHE A 120 -14.33 -18.26 -9.90
C PHE A 120 -12.99 -18.46 -10.61
N VAL A 121 -11.88 -18.37 -9.89
CA VAL A 121 -10.55 -18.26 -10.50
C VAL A 121 -9.74 -19.54 -10.34
N HIS A 122 -9.04 -19.91 -11.40
CA HIS A 122 -8.05 -20.98 -11.43
C HIS A 122 -6.69 -20.40 -11.78
N LEU A 123 -5.92 -20.11 -10.74
CA LEU A 123 -4.58 -19.56 -10.82
C LEU A 123 -3.59 -20.63 -11.27
N ARG A 124 -3.06 -20.54 -12.49
CA ARG A 124 -2.27 -21.62 -13.10
C ARG A 124 -0.87 -21.71 -12.51
N GLY A 125 -0.21 -20.56 -12.39
CA GLY A 125 1.09 -20.43 -11.78
C GLY A 125 1.73 -19.08 -12.06
N HIS A 126 3.03 -19.08 -12.24
CA HIS A 126 3.88 -17.91 -12.38
C HIS A 126 4.46 -17.81 -13.79
N GLU A 127 4.54 -16.59 -14.29
CA GLU A 127 5.16 -16.25 -15.57
C GLU A 127 6.13 -15.06 -15.39
N PHE A 128 7.08 -14.92 -16.32
CA PHE A 128 8.15 -13.92 -16.29
C PHE A 128 8.97 -13.93 -15.00
N ILE A 129 9.33 -15.13 -14.53
CA ILE A 129 10.19 -15.31 -13.36
C ILE A 129 11.62 -14.83 -13.63
N ASN A 130 12.11 -14.96 -14.88
CA ASN A 130 13.47 -14.59 -15.23
C ASN A 130 13.78 -13.11 -14.92
N ASP A 131 12.79 -12.23 -15.10
CA ASP A 131 12.90 -10.79 -14.81
C ASP A 131 13.17 -10.47 -13.34
N THR A 132 12.90 -11.39 -12.42
CA THR A 132 13.10 -11.15 -10.99
C THR A 132 14.53 -11.39 -10.56
N LEU A 133 15.33 -12.10 -11.37
CA LEU A 133 16.69 -12.60 -11.08
C LEU A 133 16.79 -13.61 -9.94
N ASP A 134 15.87 -13.58 -8.98
CA ASP A 134 15.92 -14.35 -7.75
C ASP A 134 14.80 -15.39 -7.59
N GLY A 135 13.89 -15.51 -8.56
CA GLY A 135 12.66 -16.31 -8.44
C GLY A 135 11.46 -15.52 -7.90
N GLY A 136 11.66 -14.33 -7.32
CA GLY A 136 10.62 -13.40 -6.90
C GLY A 136 9.60 -14.03 -5.95
N ILE A 137 8.32 -13.70 -6.15
CA ILE A 137 7.24 -14.25 -5.33
C ILE A 137 6.95 -15.73 -5.62
N SER A 138 7.48 -16.28 -6.73
CA SER A 138 7.22 -17.67 -7.11
C SER A 138 7.81 -18.70 -6.15
N ASP A 139 8.84 -18.32 -5.39
CA ASP A 139 9.41 -19.14 -4.31
C ASP A 139 8.58 -19.10 -3.02
N PHE A 140 7.80 -18.03 -2.83
CA PHE A 140 6.89 -17.87 -1.70
C PHE A 140 5.57 -18.60 -1.93
N ILE A 141 5.21 -18.90 -3.19
CA ILE A 141 3.92 -19.51 -3.52
C ILE A 141 4.13 -20.65 -4.53
N PRO A 142 4.77 -21.77 -4.13
CA PRO A 142 5.01 -22.90 -5.02
C PRO A 142 3.77 -23.77 -5.25
N THR A 143 2.79 -23.71 -4.35
CA THR A 143 1.61 -24.58 -4.34
C THR A 143 0.35 -23.84 -3.92
N ILE A 144 -0.80 -24.33 -4.41
CA ILE A 144 -2.14 -23.96 -3.91
C ILE A 144 -2.92 -25.25 -3.66
N GLY A 145 -3.32 -25.48 -2.42
CA GLY A 145 -3.83 -26.77 -1.97
C GLY A 145 -2.78 -27.87 -2.21
N SER A 146 -3.16 -28.96 -2.86
CA SER A 146 -2.24 -30.05 -3.23
C SER A 146 -1.53 -29.84 -4.58
N ARG A 147 -1.82 -28.75 -5.30
CA ARG A 147 -1.34 -28.55 -6.67
C ARG A 147 -0.09 -27.69 -6.71
N GLN A 148 0.94 -28.18 -7.40
CA GLN A 148 2.11 -27.41 -7.80
C GLN A 148 1.71 -26.34 -8.82
N LEU A 149 2.16 -25.11 -8.61
CA LEU A 149 2.01 -24.04 -9.59
C LEU A 149 3.10 -24.16 -10.65
N ASP A 150 2.71 -23.96 -11.91
CA ASP A 150 3.66 -23.88 -13.02
C ASP A 150 4.57 -22.66 -12.82
N ARG A 151 5.83 -22.75 -13.27
CA ARG A 151 6.83 -21.68 -13.08
C ARG A 151 7.55 -21.38 -14.38
N TYR A 152 7.06 -20.45 -15.18
CA TYR A 152 7.64 -20.14 -16.49
C TYR A 152 8.68 -19.02 -16.43
N SER A 153 9.78 -19.22 -17.15
CA SER A 153 10.85 -18.23 -17.34
C SER A 153 10.31 -16.93 -17.93
N THR A 154 9.53 -17.01 -19.02
CA THR A 154 8.76 -15.90 -19.61
C THR A 154 7.30 -16.29 -19.75
N ARG A 155 6.77 -16.47 -20.97
CA ARG A 155 5.34 -16.79 -21.20
C ARG A 155 5.03 -18.27 -21.02
N PRO A 156 3.86 -18.62 -20.45
CA PRO A 156 3.37 -19.98 -20.38
C PRO A 156 3.36 -20.65 -21.75
N GLU A 157 3.78 -21.93 -21.77
CA GLU A 157 3.79 -22.79 -22.96
C GLU A 157 4.68 -22.30 -24.12
N LYS A 158 5.41 -21.19 -23.93
CA LYS A 158 6.37 -20.64 -24.89
C LYS A 158 7.80 -20.59 -24.35
N SER A 159 7.99 -20.76 -23.05
CA SER A 159 9.30 -20.86 -22.40
C SER A 159 9.44 -22.12 -21.55
N GLU A 160 10.66 -22.40 -21.15
CA GLU A 160 10.98 -23.43 -20.16
C GLU A 160 10.33 -23.14 -18.80
N GLN A 161 10.08 -24.22 -18.05
CA GLN A 161 9.76 -24.12 -16.64
C GLN A 161 11.04 -24.03 -15.82
N LEU A 162 11.05 -23.15 -14.82
CA LEU A 162 12.15 -22.94 -13.89
C LEU A 162 11.92 -23.72 -12.60
N PRO A 163 12.99 -24.31 -12.02
CA PRO A 163 12.88 -25.02 -10.75
C PRO A 163 12.53 -24.07 -9.59
N LEU A 164 12.09 -24.67 -8.47
CA LEU A 164 11.95 -23.95 -7.20
C LEU A 164 13.31 -23.42 -6.73
N ASN A 165 13.34 -22.19 -6.19
CA ASN A 165 14.55 -21.46 -5.81
C ASN A 165 15.51 -21.17 -6.97
N TRP A 166 15.01 -21.08 -8.20
CA TRP A 166 15.81 -20.64 -9.33
C TRP A 166 16.42 -19.25 -9.06
N ARG A 167 17.67 -19.07 -9.47
CA ARG A 167 18.41 -17.80 -9.44
C ARG A 167 19.09 -17.60 -10.79
N ASP A 168 19.15 -16.36 -11.26
CA ASP A 168 19.90 -16.00 -12.46
C ASP A 168 21.40 -16.22 -12.20
N PRO A 169 22.14 -16.88 -13.12
CA PRO A 169 23.58 -17.06 -13.00
C PRO A 169 24.37 -15.76 -12.74
N LYS A 170 23.87 -14.60 -13.20
CA LYS A 170 24.46 -13.28 -12.95
C LYS A 170 24.60 -12.94 -11.47
N LEU A 171 23.78 -13.56 -10.61
CA LEU A 171 23.85 -13.33 -9.16
C LEU A 171 25.06 -14.00 -8.50
N ALA A 172 25.71 -14.99 -9.15
CA ALA A 172 26.83 -15.73 -8.56
C ALA A 172 28.04 -14.85 -8.25
N ASP A 173 28.27 -13.82 -9.08
CA ASP A 173 29.40 -12.89 -8.95
C ASP A 173 29.02 -11.55 -8.32
N LEU A 174 27.76 -11.40 -7.89
CA LEU A 174 27.27 -10.15 -7.34
C LEU A 174 27.91 -9.89 -5.97
N LYS A 175 28.57 -8.74 -5.82
CA LYS A 175 29.07 -8.31 -4.52
C LYS A 175 27.92 -7.76 -3.67
N PRO A 176 27.99 -7.90 -2.34
CA PRO A 176 27.02 -7.27 -1.45
C PRO A 176 26.90 -5.78 -1.77
N ASN A 177 25.69 -5.35 -2.15
CA ASN A 177 25.41 -3.95 -2.38
C ASN A 177 25.34 -3.26 -1.02
N LYS A 178 26.09 -2.17 -0.86
CA LYS A 178 26.02 -1.28 0.31
C LYS A 178 25.52 0.11 -0.06
N ASP A 179 25.33 0.35 -1.36
CA ASP A 179 24.78 1.58 -1.87
C ASP A 179 23.27 1.58 -1.67
N LYS A 180 22.65 2.73 -1.93
CA LYS A 180 21.19 2.83 -1.81
C LYS A 180 20.51 1.99 -2.88
N VAL A 181 19.38 1.39 -2.51
CA VAL A 181 18.49 0.71 -3.44
C VAL A 181 17.60 1.77 -4.11
N HIS A 182 17.63 1.80 -5.44
CA HIS A 182 16.75 2.64 -6.24
C HIS A 182 15.33 2.06 -6.25
N ALA A 183 14.33 2.93 -6.29
CA ALA A 183 12.95 2.56 -6.41
C ALA A 183 12.23 3.48 -7.41
N GLN A 184 11.43 2.89 -8.31
CA GLN A 184 10.67 3.67 -9.28
C GLN A 184 9.39 2.97 -9.72
N CYS A 185 8.37 3.76 -10.03
CA CYS A 185 7.16 3.27 -10.70
C CYS A 185 7.35 3.11 -12.21
N LYS A 186 6.41 2.44 -12.88
CA LYS A 186 6.52 2.11 -14.32
C LYS A 186 6.67 3.34 -15.22
N CYS A 187 6.06 4.48 -14.89
CA CYS A 187 6.18 5.70 -15.69
C CYS A 187 7.35 6.61 -15.27
N GLY A 188 8.14 6.25 -14.24
CA GLY A 188 9.23 7.06 -13.71
C GLY A 188 8.80 8.31 -12.92
N GLY A 189 7.49 8.57 -12.77
CA GLY A 189 6.99 9.78 -12.10
C GLY A 189 7.09 9.75 -10.57
N VAL A 190 7.20 8.56 -9.98
CA VAL A 190 7.56 8.33 -8.58
C VAL A 190 8.90 7.61 -8.59
N GLU A 191 9.92 8.27 -8.05
CA GLU A 191 11.31 7.82 -8.00
C GLU A 191 11.96 8.24 -6.67
N PHE A 192 12.66 7.31 -6.01
CA PHE A 192 13.35 7.56 -4.74
C PHE A 192 14.44 6.50 -4.49
N TRP A 193 15.24 6.71 -3.44
CA TRP A 193 16.32 5.81 -3.02
C TRP A 193 16.20 5.48 -1.54
N ILE A 194 16.53 4.23 -1.19
CA ILE A 194 16.52 3.73 0.19
C ILE A 194 17.94 3.37 0.60
N ALA A 195 18.45 4.02 1.65
CA ALA A 195 19.71 3.66 2.27
C ALA A 195 19.56 2.42 3.15
N HIS A 196 20.65 1.66 3.32
CA HIS A 196 20.68 0.61 4.33
C HIS A 196 20.50 1.18 5.74
N PRO A 197 19.95 0.39 6.68
CA PRO A 197 19.83 0.78 8.08
C PRO A 197 21.10 1.40 8.67
N SER A 198 20.90 2.39 9.52
CA SER A 198 21.95 3.09 10.24
C SER A 198 21.50 3.40 11.67
N ALA A 199 22.38 3.98 12.49
CA ALA A 199 22.00 4.43 13.84
C ALA A 199 20.77 5.36 13.82
N ARG A 200 20.60 6.17 12.76
CA ARG A 200 19.47 7.10 12.61
C ARG A 200 18.14 6.39 12.37
N SER A 201 18.16 5.16 11.88
CA SER A 201 16.96 4.36 11.62
C SER A 201 16.20 3.98 12.89
N THR A 202 16.83 4.13 14.07
CA THR A 202 16.22 3.89 15.38
C THR A 202 15.31 5.02 15.86
N HIS A 203 15.34 6.18 15.21
CA HIS A 203 14.58 7.36 15.65
C HIS A 203 13.09 7.34 15.26
N ALA A 204 12.64 6.34 14.49
CA ALA A 204 11.23 6.15 14.23
C ALA A 204 10.53 5.56 15.46
N ALA A 205 9.19 5.67 15.48
CA ALA A 205 8.38 5.01 16.47
C ALA A 205 7.14 4.40 15.82
N SER A 206 6.73 3.23 16.30
CA SER A 206 5.53 2.55 15.84
C SER A 206 5.07 1.48 16.82
N ASN A 207 3.75 1.34 16.92
CA ASN A 207 3.09 0.13 17.41
C ASN A 207 3.54 -1.11 16.63
N TRP A 208 3.38 -2.29 17.23
CA TRP A 208 3.64 -3.57 16.58
C TRP A 208 2.68 -3.79 15.41
N PRO A 209 3.19 -4.28 14.26
CA PRO A 209 2.34 -4.66 13.15
C PRO A 209 1.69 -6.03 13.44
N ASP A 210 0.51 -6.26 12.86
CA ASP A 210 -0.16 -7.58 12.86
C ASP A 210 0.79 -8.71 12.41
N LEU A 211 1.70 -8.40 11.48
CA LEU A 211 2.71 -9.31 10.96
C LEU A 211 3.57 -9.97 12.06
N LEU A 212 3.84 -9.25 13.16
CA LEU A 212 4.66 -9.73 14.27
C LEU A 212 3.83 -10.07 15.51
N ARG A 213 2.85 -9.22 15.85
CA ARG A 213 2.00 -9.38 17.03
C ARG A 213 0.53 -9.15 16.68
N PRO A 214 -0.16 -10.17 16.14
CA PRO A 214 -1.58 -10.05 15.80
C PRO A 214 -2.39 -9.76 17.07
N ASN A 215 -3.30 -8.78 16.99
CA ASN A 215 -4.18 -8.34 18.08
C ASN A 215 -3.47 -7.78 19.33
N ALA A 216 -2.18 -7.45 19.27
CA ALA A 216 -1.43 -6.85 20.37
C ALA A 216 -0.50 -5.72 19.87
N PRO A 217 -1.07 -4.58 19.46
CA PRO A 217 -0.33 -3.52 18.78
C PRO A 217 0.57 -2.70 19.71
N ASP A 218 0.32 -2.67 21.03
CA ASP A 218 1.03 -1.76 21.94
C ASP A 218 2.54 -2.03 22.00
N ASN A 219 3.34 -1.01 21.68
CA ASN A 219 4.81 -1.05 21.76
C ASN A 219 5.35 0.00 22.76
N PRO A 220 5.14 -0.19 24.09
CA PRO A 220 5.44 0.84 25.08
C PRO A 220 6.93 1.20 25.20
N ASN A 221 7.82 0.28 24.81
CA ASN A 221 9.27 0.48 24.86
C ASN A 221 9.85 0.99 23.53
N ASN A 222 9.01 1.17 22.51
CA ASN A 222 9.41 1.50 21.14
C ASN A 222 10.52 0.57 20.61
N GLU A 223 10.34 -0.74 20.75
CA GLU A 223 11.23 -1.71 20.12
C GLU A 223 11.25 -1.47 18.61
N CYS A 224 12.44 -1.29 18.04
CA CYS A 224 12.65 -0.95 16.63
C CYS A 224 12.45 -2.18 15.73
N TRP A 225 11.26 -2.76 15.74
CA TRP A 225 10.94 -4.02 15.07
C TRP A 225 11.10 -3.97 13.56
N TRP A 226 11.16 -2.79 12.95
CA TRP A 226 11.47 -2.62 11.54
C TRP A 226 12.96 -2.88 11.24
N LEU A 227 13.84 -2.91 12.24
CA LEU A 227 15.24 -3.26 12.09
C LEU A 227 15.44 -4.75 12.41
N GLN A 228 16.09 -5.46 11.49
CA GLN A 228 16.31 -6.90 11.54
C GLN A 228 17.77 -7.21 11.26
N ASP A 229 18.16 -8.46 11.50
CA ASP A 229 19.52 -8.97 11.26
C ASP A 229 20.60 -8.05 11.86
N ASN A 230 20.57 -7.88 13.19
CA ASN A 230 21.47 -6.99 13.93
C ASN A 230 21.47 -5.54 13.40
N ASN A 231 20.29 -5.01 13.08
CA ASN A 231 20.09 -3.66 12.54
C ASN A 231 20.76 -3.41 11.17
N THR A 232 20.88 -4.44 10.33
CA THR A 232 21.47 -4.32 8.99
C THR A 232 20.45 -4.41 7.86
N LYS A 233 19.22 -4.89 8.16
CA LYS A 233 18.11 -5.00 7.19
C LYS A 233 16.82 -4.39 7.73
N PHE A 234 15.94 -3.97 6.83
CA PHE A 234 14.57 -3.60 7.16
C PHE A 234 13.65 -4.82 7.13
N LEU A 235 12.67 -4.86 8.03
CA LEU A 235 11.63 -5.89 7.98
C LEU A 235 10.83 -5.74 6.68
N ALA A 236 10.56 -6.87 6.03
CA ALA A 236 9.62 -6.99 4.92
C ALA A 236 8.55 -8.04 5.24
N GLY A 237 7.33 -7.83 4.75
CA GLY A 237 6.23 -8.76 4.97
C GLY A 237 5.17 -8.70 3.91
N THR A 238 4.33 -9.73 3.88
CA THR A 238 3.20 -9.84 2.95
C THR A 238 1.90 -9.60 3.70
N CYS A 239 1.03 -8.76 3.13
CA CYS A 239 -0.29 -8.42 3.65
C CYS A 239 -1.39 -8.87 2.69
N SER A 240 -2.47 -9.45 3.22
CA SER A 240 -3.65 -9.89 2.48
C SER A 240 -4.94 -9.22 2.95
N CYS A 241 -4.88 -8.14 3.74
CA CYS A 241 -6.07 -7.47 4.24
C CYS A 241 -6.95 -6.93 3.10
N ASN A 242 -8.24 -6.72 3.40
CA ASN A 242 -9.18 -6.20 2.40
C ASN A 242 -8.78 -4.82 1.89
N THR A 243 -8.19 -3.97 2.73
CA THR A 243 -7.82 -2.61 2.32
C THR A 243 -6.60 -2.59 1.41
N CYS A 244 -5.57 -3.41 1.68
CA CYS A 244 -4.37 -3.50 0.83
C CYS A 244 -4.67 -4.11 -0.54
N ARG A 245 -5.48 -5.18 -0.60
CA ARG A 245 -5.84 -5.77 -1.89
C ARG A 245 -6.68 -4.83 -2.76
N LEU A 246 -7.62 -4.11 -2.13
CA LEU A 246 -8.50 -3.19 -2.84
C LEU A 246 -7.75 -1.92 -3.26
N ALA A 247 -6.78 -1.46 -2.46
CA ALA A 247 -5.95 -0.30 -2.81
C ALA A 247 -5.03 -0.57 -4.01
N SER A 248 -4.43 -1.75 -4.08
CA SER A 248 -3.48 -2.11 -5.14
C SER A 248 -4.12 -2.77 -6.37
N GLY A 249 -5.31 -3.35 -6.19
CA GLY A 249 -5.92 -4.26 -7.15
C GLY A 249 -5.33 -5.68 -7.14
N GLN A 250 -4.44 -6.02 -6.20
CA GLN A 250 -3.73 -7.30 -6.18
C GLN A 250 -4.10 -8.13 -4.94
N GLU A 251 -4.11 -9.46 -5.05
CA GLU A 251 -4.49 -10.35 -3.91
C GLU A 251 -3.65 -10.14 -2.64
N ILE A 252 -2.40 -9.72 -2.80
CA ILE A 252 -1.44 -9.50 -1.74
C ILE A 252 -0.51 -8.34 -2.08
N VAL A 253 -0.06 -7.64 -1.05
CA VAL A 253 0.93 -6.55 -1.17
C VAL A 253 2.12 -6.85 -0.27
N GLN A 254 3.33 -6.60 -0.77
CA GLN A 254 4.57 -6.78 -0.02
C GLN A 254 5.11 -5.41 0.39
N TRP A 255 5.28 -5.22 1.69
CA TRP A 255 5.70 -3.97 2.30
C TRP A 255 7.06 -4.11 2.96
N ALA A 256 7.93 -3.12 2.76
CA ALA A 256 9.15 -2.91 3.55
C ALA A 256 8.92 -1.76 4.53
N PHE A 257 9.29 -1.94 5.80
CA PHE A 257 9.07 -0.94 6.85
C PHE A 257 10.32 -0.06 7.00
N VAL A 258 10.28 1.15 6.44
CA VAL A 258 11.46 2.00 6.26
C VAL A 258 11.27 3.36 6.94
N PRO A 259 12.17 3.77 7.86
CA PRO A 259 12.15 5.11 8.40
C PRO A 259 12.33 6.18 7.32
N THR A 260 11.58 7.27 7.42
CA THR A 260 11.63 8.40 6.46
C THR A 260 13.05 9.00 6.31
N VAL A 261 13.89 8.91 7.34
CA VAL A 261 15.28 9.39 7.32
C VAL A 261 16.20 8.58 6.39
N ASP A 262 15.81 7.35 6.07
CA ASP A 262 16.57 6.45 5.19
C ASP A 262 16.06 6.51 3.73
N ILE A 263 15.05 7.34 3.45
CA ILE A 263 14.52 7.59 2.11
C ILE A 263 15.02 8.95 1.61
N THR A 264 15.48 9.00 0.36
CA THR A 264 15.93 10.23 -0.30
C THR A 264 15.36 10.34 -1.71
N LEU A 265 15.12 11.57 -2.18
CA LEU A 265 14.58 11.84 -3.52
C LEU A 265 15.67 12.03 -4.59
N ASP A 266 16.93 11.80 -4.23
CA ASP A 266 18.07 11.76 -5.14
C ASP A 266 19.05 10.65 -4.74
N ALA A 267 19.80 10.13 -5.72
CA ALA A 267 20.81 9.11 -5.49
C ALA A 267 21.88 9.58 -4.47
N ALA A 268 22.30 10.84 -4.55
CA ALA A 268 23.33 11.41 -3.67
C ALA A 268 22.88 11.61 -2.22
N GLY A 269 21.58 11.56 -1.93
CA GLY A 269 21.03 11.71 -0.58
C GLY A 269 20.99 13.12 -0.03
N LYS A 270 21.00 14.11 -0.92
CA LYS A 270 20.93 15.52 -0.53
C LYS A 270 19.49 15.98 -0.42
N VAL A 271 18.58 15.40 -1.20
CA VAL A 271 17.15 15.73 -1.19
C VAL A 271 16.46 14.77 -0.22
N LYS A 272 15.99 15.33 0.90
CA LYS A 272 15.28 14.58 1.93
C LYS A 272 13.93 14.10 1.41
N PHE A 273 13.44 13.01 1.97
CA PHE A 273 12.10 12.53 1.70
C PHE A 273 11.04 13.55 2.12
N GLU A 274 10.10 13.78 1.21
CA GLU A 274 8.85 14.48 1.46
C GLU A 274 7.71 13.57 0.99
N ARG A 275 6.53 13.70 1.60
CA ARG A 275 5.38 12.85 1.26
C ARG A 275 4.68 13.25 -0.04
N GLN A 276 5.10 14.36 -0.65
CA GLN A 276 4.57 14.86 -1.91
C GLN A 276 5.75 15.17 -2.83
N PHE A 277 5.88 14.39 -3.90
CA PHE A 277 6.92 14.57 -4.91
C PHE A 277 6.50 13.90 -6.22
N GLY A 278 7.10 14.34 -7.33
CA GLY A 278 6.85 13.76 -8.64
C GLY A 278 5.36 13.71 -8.98
N THR A 279 4.87 12.52 -9.35
CA THR A 279 3.46 12.26 -9.68
C THR A 279 2.67 11.62 -8.54
N LEU A 280 3.21 11.61 -7.32
CA LEU A 280 2.60 10.93 -6.18
C LEU A 280 1.29 11.63 -5.76
N LYS A 281 0.22 10.86 -5.66
CA LYS A 281 -1.06 11.24 -5.07
C LYS A 281 -1.25 10.50 -3.75
N GLN A 282 -2.06 11.07 -2.86
CA GLN A 282 -2.41 10.48 -1.58
C GLN A 282 -3.91 10.29 -1.48
N PHE A 283 -4.31 9.19 -0.85
CA PHE A 283 -5.67 8.85 -0.51
C PHE A 283 -5.73 8.46 0.97
N GLU A 284 -6.51 9.19 1.76
CA GLU A 284 -6.79 8.83 3.14
C GLU A 284 -7.84 7.71 3.15
N SER A 285 -7.40 6.47 3.40
CA SER A 285 -8.28 5.30 3.35
C SER A 285 -9.15 5.12 4.58
N SER A 286 -8.73 5.72 5.69
CA SER A 286 -9.45 5.86 6.96
C SER A 286 -8.75 6.96 7.76
N GLU A 287 -9.39 7.48 8.80
CA GLU A 287 -8.85 8.58 9.63
C GLU A 287 -7.37 8.34 10.00
N GLY A 288 -6.50 9.27 9.58
CA GLY A 288 -5.06 9.24 9.87
C GLY A 288 -4.27 8.12 9.19
N ILE A 289 -4.86 7.42 8.20
CA ILE A 289 -4.24 6.32 7.46
C ILE A 289 -4.24 6.63 5.96
N PHE A 290 -3.04 6.75 5.40
CA PHE A 290 -2.83 7.25 4.06
C PHE A 290 -2.17 6.21 3.16
N ARG A 291 -2.63 6.19 1.91
CA ARG A 291 -2.09 5.37 0.83
C ARG A 291 -1.62 6.28 -0.28
N SER A 292 -0.37 6.14 -0.68
CA SER A 292 0.25 6.97 -1.72
C SER A 292 0.47 6.14 -2.97
N PHE A 293 0.07 6.68 -4.11
CA PHE A 293 0.14 6.01 -5.41
C PHE A 293 0.54 6.98 -6.52
N CYS A 294 1.10 6.47 -7.61
CA CYS A 294 1.43 7.27 -8.78
C CYS A 294 0.15 7.71 -9.51
N GLY A 295 -0.06 9.01 -9.67
CA GLY A 295 -1.21 9.58 -10.37
C GLY A 295 -1.24 9.35 -11.88
N VAL A 296 -0.17 8.81 -12.46
CA VAL A 296 -0.04 8.51 -13.90
C VAL A 296 -0.24 7.03 -14.20
N CYS A 297 0.47 6.14 -13.50
CA CYS A 297 0.41 4.70 -13.75
C CYS A 297 -0.29 3.88 -12.65
N GLY A 298 -0.84 4.52 -11.62
CA GLY A 298 -1.58 3.85 -10.53
C GLY A 298 -0.73 3.05 -9.55
N ALA A 299 0.60 3.04 -9.69
CA ALA A 299 1.47 2.22 -8.85
C ALA A 299 1.35 2.58 -7.37
N SER A 300 1.04 1.60 -6.53
CA SER A 300 1.11 1.75 -5.08
C SER A 300 2.56 2.00 -4.68
N ALA A 301 2.81 3.04 -3.89
CA ALA A 301 4.16 3.43 -3.48
C ALA A 301 4.34 3.35 -1.97
N PHE A 302 3.40 3.91 -1.21
CA PHE A 302 3.53 3.97 0.24
C PHE A 302 2.21 3.72 0.97
N TYR A 303 2.32 3.14 2.17
CA TYR A 303 1.34 3.29 3.24
C TYR A 303 2.00 4.01 4.41
N TRP A 304 1.26 4.90 5.07
CA TRP A 304 1.70 5.55 6.31
C TRP A 304 0.52 5.98 7.15
N ALA A 305 0.76 6.23 8.44
CA ALA A 305 -0.27 6.65 9.37
C ALA A 305 0.27 7.72 10.34
N ASP A 306 -0.63 8.56 10.83
CA ASP A 306 -0.30 9.69 11.73
C ASP A 306 0.23 9.22 13.09
N ASP A 307 -0.11 8.01 13.52
CA ASP A 307 0.39 7.39 14.75
C ASP A 307 1.85 6.89 14.63
N ARG A 308 2.42 6.87 13.42
CA ARG A 308 3.81 6.50 13.13
C ARG A 308 4.45 7.42 12.08
N PRO A 309 4.56 8.73 12.36
CA PRO A 309 4.86 9.76 11.36
C PRO A 309 6.30 9.71 10.81
N PHE A 310 7.15 8.78 11.27
CA PHE A 310 8.51 8.63 10.76
C PHE A 310 8.79 7.26 10.14
N LEU A 311 7.79 6.37 10.04
CA LEU A 311 7.92 5.03 9.47
C LEU A 311 6.98 4.87 8.27
N MET A 312 7.54 4.58 7.09
CA MET A 312 6.81 4.34 5.85
C MET A 312 6.76 2.85 5.54
N ASP A 313 5.63 2.37 5.07
CA ASP A 313 5.57 1.07 4.40
C ASP A 313 5.80 1.31 2.91
N VAL A 314 6.91 0.82 2.38
CA VAL A 314 7.31 0.98 0.98
C VAL A 314 6.89 -0.24 0.17
N ALA A 315 6.23 0.01 -0.96
CA ALA A 315 5.78 -1.04 -1.86
C ALA A 315 6.97 -1.70 -2.56
N ILE A 316 7.24 -2.98 -2.25
CA ILE A 316 8.47 -3.67 -2.66
C ILE A 316 8.56 -3.87 -4.18
N GLY A 317 7.43 -3.91 -4.89
CA GLY A 317 7.41 -4.02 -6.36
C GLY A 317 8.09 -2.85 -7.08
N LEU A 318 8.34 -1.73 -6.39
CA LEU A 318 9.06 -0.59 -6.94
C LEU A 318 10.58 -0.71 -6.85
N LEU A 319 11.10 -1.63 -6.01
CA LEU A 319 12.53 -1.72 -5.73
C LEU A 319 13.31 -2.36 -6.89
N ASP A 320 14.40 -1.69 -7.25
CA ASP A 320 15.37 -2.11 -8.24
C ASP A 320 16.67 -2.52 -7.53
N SER A 321 16.61 -3.63 -6.79
CA SER A 321 17.82 -4.21 -6.20
C SER A 321 18.59 -5.03 -7.24
N PRO A 322 19.93 -4.88 -7.34
CA PRO A 322 20.74 -5.69 -8.24
C PRO A 322 20.75 -7.18 -7.88
N GLU A 323 20.35 -7.55 -6.67
CA GLU A 323 20.27 -8.95 -6.23
C GLU A 323 18.93 -9.64 -6.57
N GLY A 324 17.98 -8.89 -7.10
CA GLY A 324 16.67 -9.39 -7.53
C GLY A 324 15.48 -8.74 -6.85
N ALA A 325 14.29 -9.18 -7.24
CA ALA A 325 13.02 -8.56 -6.88
C ALA A 325 12.73 -8.56 -5.37
N ARG A 326 13.25 -9.52 -4.61
CA ARG A 326 13.04 -9.63 -3.16
C ARG A 326 13.95 -8.73 -2.34
N ALA A 327 14.99 -8.14 -2.96
CA ALA A 327 15.92 -7.22 -2.31
C ALA A 327 16.45 -7.73 -0.94
N GLU A 328 16.87 -9.00 -0.87
CA GLU A 328 17.21 -9.70 0.38
C GLU A 328 18.46 -9.16 1.11
N GLY A 329 19.26 -8.30 0.47
CA GLY A 329 20.38 -7.57 1.06
C GLY A 329 19.95 -6.30 1.78
N LEU A 330 18.81 -5.71 1.41
CA LEU A 330 18.18 -4.60 2.12
C LEU A 330 17.10 -5.10 3.11
N LEU A 331 16.43 -6.20 2.78
CA LEU A 331 15.19 -6.64 3.42
C LEU A 331 15.33 -8.00 4.09
N GLU A 332 14.81 -8.11 5.31
CA GLU A 332 14.60 -9.36 6.01
C GLU A 332 13.13 -9.76 5.96
N TRP A 333 12.84 -10.87 5.28
CA TRP A 333 11.47 -11.31 5.03
C TRP A 333 10.88 -12.06 6.22
N ARG A 334 9.73 -11.59 6.70
CA ARG A 334 8.90 -12.37 7.61
C ARG A 334 8.19 -13.48 6.86
N THR A 335 8.57 -14.72 7.17
CA THR A 335 8.08 -15.94 6.51
C THR A 335 7.02 -16.70 7.31
N THR A 336 6.85 -16.38 8.59
CA THR A 336 6.01 -17.21 9.49
C THR A 336 4.53 -16.85 9.48
N ARG A 337 4.15 -15.64 9.03
CA ARG A 337 2.76 -15.16 9.02
C ARG A 337 2.47 -14.34 7.77
N LEU A 338 1.28 -14.56 7.21
CA LEU A 338 0.64 -13.66 6.26
C LEU A 338 -0.23 -12.66 7.02
N SER A 339 0.05 -11.36 6.91
CA SER A 339 -0.60 -10.34 7.73
C SER A 339 -2.08 -10.16 7.34
N TYR A 340 -2.95 -10.08 8.35
CA TYR A 340 -4.41 -9.96 8.22
C TYR A 340 -5.02 -11.03 7.30
N ARG A 341 -4.55 -12.28 7.40
CA ARG A 341 -5.05 -13.39 6.57
C ARG A 341 -6.56 -13.62 6.71
N GLU A 342 -7.09 -13.38 7.90
CA GLU A 342 -8.49 -13.56 8.28
C GLU A 342 -9.46 -12.79 7.37
N ASP A 343 -9.08 -11.59 6.91
CA ASP A 343 -9.86 -10.77 5.97
C ASP A 343 -10.09 -11.46 4.62
N ALA A 344 -9.14 -12.31 4.20
CA ALA A 344 -9.14 -12.92 2.88
C ALA A 344 -9.65 -14.38 2.89
N LEU A 345 -9.69 -15.05 4.05
CA LEU A 345 -10.11 -16.45 4.16
C LEU A 345 -11.54 -16.70 3.68
N GLY A 346 -12.46 -15.73 3.85
CA GLY A 346 -13.84 -15.88 3.39
C GLY A 346 -13.99 -15.93 1.86
N ARG A 347 -13.07 -15.32 1.13
CA ARG A 347 -13.17 -15.10 -0.33
C ARG A 347 -12.13 -15.84 -1.17
N ALA A 348 -10.95 -16.14 -0.61
CA ALA A 348 -9.76 -16.59 -1.33
C ALA A 348 -8.94 -17.59 -0.48
N LYS A 349 -9.62 -18.47 0.26
CA LYS A 349 -9.03 -19.39 1.23
C LYS A 349 -7.87 -20.18 0.65
N ALA A 350 -8.06 -20.79 -0.52
CA ALA A 350 -7.05 -21.67 -1.12
C ALA A 350 -5.75 -20.92 -1.45
N VAL A 351 -5.87 -19.69 -1.96
CA VAL A 351 -4.73 -18.81 -2.28
C VAL A 351 -4.03 -18.35 -1.00
N VAL A 352 -4.78 -17.87 -0.01
CA VAL A 352 -4.26 -17.37 1.27
C VAL A 352 -3.49 -18.45 2.03
N GLU A 353 -4.05 -19.66 2.15
CA GLU A 353 -3.40 -20.79 2.82
C GLU A 353 -2.17 -21.27 2.04
N GLY A 354 -2.21 -21.24 0.71
CA GLY A 354 -1.08 -21.57 -0.15
C GLY A 354 0.08 -20.57 -0.01
N ILE A 355 -0.22 -19.28 0.06
CA ILE A 355 0.78 -18.21 0.29
C ILE A 355 1.43 -18.37 1.67
N GLU A 356 0.64 -18.52 2.73
CA GLU A 356 1.19 -18.64 4.09
C GLU A 356 2.06 -19.89 4.23
N SER A 357 1.58 -21.04 3.74
CA SER A 357 2.34 -22.30 3.78
C SER A 357 3.62 -22.23 2.94
N GLY A 358 3.55 -21.59 1.77
CA GLY A 358 4.70 -21.41 0.89
C GLY A 358 5.76 -20.46 1.47
N LEU A 359 5.34 -19.37 2.13
CA LEU A 359 6.22 -18.47 2.89
C LEU A 359 6.92 -19.22 4.03
N GLN A 360 6.18 -19.99 4.83
CA GLN A 360 6.75 -20.77 5.93
C GLN A 360 7.78 -21.78 5.42
N ALA A 361 7.43 -22.53 4.37
CA ALA A 361 8.34 -23.48 3.74
C ALA A 361 9.57 -22.78 3.14
N TYR A 362 9.44 -21.55 2.62
CA TYR A 362 10.59 -20.76 2.17
C TYR A 362 11.54 -20.44 3.32
N GLY A 363 11.00 -19.96 4.45
CA GLY A 363 11.79 -19.70 5.67
C GLY A 363 12.54 -20.94 6.15
N GLU A 364 11.86 -22.09 6.25
CA GLU A 364 12.49 -23.35 6.67
C GLU A 364 13.63 -23.79 5.73
N ARG A 365 13.47 -23.58 4.41
CA ARG A 365 14.51 -23.90 3.42
C ARG A 365 15.72 -22.98 3.57
N ARG A 366 15.49 -21.68 3.74
CA ARG A 366 16.56 -20.69 3.97
C ARG A 366 17.36 -21.03 5.22
N ASP A 367 16.69 -21.20 6.36
CA ASP A 367 17.32 -21.47 7.64
C ASP A 367 18.09 -22.81 7.63
N ARG A 368 17.61 -23.81 6.88
CA ARG A 368 18.34 -25.06 6.65
C ARG A 368 19.61 -24.83 5.84
N GLY A 369 19.52 -24.08 4.75
CA GLY A 369 20.68 -23.74 3.92
C GLY A 369 21.76 -22.99 4.70
N GLU A 370 21.36 -22.04 5.56
CA GLU A 370 22.28 -21.32 6.44
C GLU A 370 22.97 -22.24 7.45
N ARG A 371 22.21 -23.14 8.10
CA ARG A 371 22.79 -24.15 9.00
C ARG A 371 23.81 -25.04 8.30
N GLU A 372 23.50 -25.55 7.11
CA GLU A 372 24.41 -26.38 6.33
C GLU A 372 25.71 -25.64 5.95
N ILE A 373 25.62 -24.34 5.66
CA ILE A 373 26.79 -23.48 5.39
C ILE A 373 27.65 -23.32 6.65
N ILE A 374 27.04 -23.01 7.79
CA ILE A 374 27.75 -22.85 9.08
C ILE A 374 28.41 -24.17 9.48
N GLU A 375 27.71 -25.30 9.38
CA GLU A 375 28.26 -26.63 9.67
C GLU A 375 29.46 -26.95 8.78
N ARG A 376 29.40 -26.61 7.48
CA ARG A 376 30.52 -26.77 6.56
C ARG A 376 31.72 -25.90 6.96
N GLN A 377 31.49 -24.63 7.30
CA GLN A 377 32.54 -23.71 7.74
C GLN A 377 33.21 -24.19 9.03
N VAL A 378 32.42 -24.59 10.03
CA VAL A 378 32.94 -25.17 11.29
C VAL A 378 33.74 -26.44 11.03
N ARG A 379 33.29 -27.30 10.10
CA ARG A 379 34.04 -28.50 9.70
C ARG A 379 35.37 -28.16 9.03
N GLU A 380 35.39 -27.16 8.15
CA GLU A 380 36.60 -26.71 7.45
C GLU A 380 37.59 -26.01 8.39
N GLU A 381 37.11 -25.18 9.32
CA GLU A 381 37.93 -24.55 10.36
C GLU A 381 38.44 -25.58 11.37
N GLY A 382 37.59 -26.50 11.82
CA GLY A 382 37.99 -27.63 12.65
C GLY A 382 39.04 -28.51 11.99
N ALA A 383 38.92 -28.76 10.67
CA ALA A 383 39.94 -29.45 9.90
C ALA A 383 41.26 -28.65 9.80
N LYS A 384 41.20 -27.31 9.63
CA LYS A 384 42.39 -26.43 9.64
C LYS A 384 43.09 -26.44 11.01
N VAL A 385 42.34 -26.45 12.12
CA VAL A 385 42.88 -26.57 13.48
C VAL A 385 43.53 -27.94 13.70
N MET A 386 42.95 -29.03 13.18
CA MET A 386 43.54 -30.36 13.23
C MET A 386 44.83 -30.48 12.41
N VAL A 387 44.90 -29.82 11.25
CA VAL A 387 46.11 -29.77 10.39
C VAL A 387 47.21 -28.92 11.05
N HIS A 388 46.88 -27.80 11.71
CA HIS A 388 47.84 -27.03 12.51
C HIS A 388 48.29 -27.76 13.79
N GLY A 389 47.40 -28.53 14.43
CA GLY A 389 47.74 -29.39 15.57
C GLY A 389 48.68 -30.54 15.23
N HIS A 390 48.73 -30.98 13.96
CA HIS A 390 49.68 -31.98 13.48
C HIS A 390 51.09 -31.42 13.19
N LEU A 391 51.23 -30.10 13.02
CA LEU A 391 52.53 -29.41 12.80
C LEU A 391 53.24 -28.99 14.10
N LEU A 392 52.58 -29.13 15.27
CA LEU A 392 53.15 -28.79 16.59
C LEU A 392 53.51 -30.02 17.44
N ARG A 393 53.73 -31.20 16.84
CA ARG A 393 54.28 -32.38 17.53
C ARG A 393 55.80 -32.45 17.43
N SER A 394 56.50 -31.57 18.13
CA SER A 394 57.93 -31.73 18.46
C SER A 394 58.36 -30.80 19.59
N VAL A 395 57.78 -30.95 20.79
CA VAL A 395 58.41 -30.48 22.04
C VAL A 395 58.19 -31.56 23.10
N PRO A 396 59.23 -32.04 23.80
CA PRO A 396 59.12 -33.16 24.70
C PRO A 396 58.44 -32.78 26.02
N ILE A 397 57.66 -33.73 26.51
CA ILE A 397 56.90 -33.72 27.75
C ILE A 397 57.87 -33.67 28.94
N LEU A 398 57.72 -32.67 29.82
CA LEU A 398 58.21 -32.73 31.19
C LEU A 398 57.02 -32.88 32.13
N THR A 399 56.98 -34.03 32.80
CA THR A 399 55.94 -34.47 33.70
C THR A 399 55.95 -33.68 35.01
N SER A 400 54.80 -33.18 35.45
CA SER A 400 54.47 -33.20 36.88
C SER A 400 52.96 -33.41 37.07
N ARG A 401 52.67 -34.43 37.88
CA ARG A 401 51.36 -34.88 38.35
C ARG A 401 50.96 -34.00 39.55
N VAL A 402 49.73 -33.49 39.61
CA VAL A 402 48.91 -33.48 40.84
C VAL A 402 47.42 -33.64 40.48
N ASP A 403 46.73 -34.32 41.39
CA ASP A 403 45.48 -35.05 41.33
C ASP A 403 44.17 -34.33 41.00
N SER A 404 43.26 -35.16 40.51
CA SER A 404 41.82 -35.01 40.44
C SER A 404 41.15 -35.10 41.82
N SER A 405 40.40 -34.07 42.23
CA SER A 405 39.16 -34.24 43.02
C SER A 405 38.42 -32.91 43.19
N SER A 406 37.28 -32.76 42.50
CA SER A 406 36.02 -32.17 43.00
C SER A 406 35.08 -31.86 41.83
N LEU A 407 34.14 -32.77 41.61
CA LEU A 407 32.86 -32.46 40.99
C LEU A 407 32.08 -31.59 41.97
N THR A 408 31.62 -30.41 41.55
CA THR A 408 30.34 -29.85 42.00
C THR A 408 29.81 -28.84 40.98
N SER A 409 28.52 -29.03 40.66
CA SER A 409 27.56 -28.12 40.04
C SER A 409 27.90 -26.63 40.13
N ALA A 410 27.88 -25.93 38.99
CA ALA A 410 27.69 -24.48 38.95
C ALA A 410 26.92 -24.08 37.69
N ALA A 411 25.89 -23.27 37.95
CA ALA A 411 24.87 -22.74 37.05
C ALA A 411 25.40 -22.05 35.79
N ILE A 412 24.60 -22.15 34.73
CA ILE A 412 24.60 -21.25 33.58
C ILE A 412 24.16 -19.86 34.06
N PRO A 413 24.92 -18.77 33.81
CA PRO A 413 24.39 -17.44 34.02
C PRO A 413 23.64 -16.98 32.77
N ASP A 414 22.33 -16.80 32.93
CA ASP A 414 21.53 -15.89 32.11
C ASP A 414 22.10 -14.47 32.25
N SER A 415 22.56 -13.87 31.15
CA SER A 415 22.55 -12.42 30.92
C SER A 415 23.21 -12.07 29.58
N ILE A 416 22.42 -12.04 28.52
CA ILE A 416 22.63 -11.09 27.43
C ILE A 416 21.49 -10.09 27.59
N ALA A 417 21.81 -8.94 28.18
CA ALA A 417 20.90 -7.81 28.24
C ALA A 417 20.67 -7.32 26.81
N GLU A 418 19.44 -7.38 26.34
CA GLU A 418 19.00 -6.59 25.19
C GLU A 418 19.09 -5.10 25.59
N ASP A 419 19.88 -4.32 24.85
CA ASP A 419 19.91 -2.88 25.02
C ASP A 419 18.59 -2.30 24.47
N PRO A 420 17.73 -1.70 25.32
CA PRO A 420 16.54 -1.01 24.83
C PRO A 420 16.94 0.22 24.01
N CYS A 421 16.11 0.53 23.01
CA CYS A 421 16.21 1.75 22.21
C CYS A 421 16.43 2.98 23.11
N PRO A 422 17.42 3.84 22.85
CA PRO A 422 17.61 5.05 23.65
C PRO A 422 16.35 5.90 23.59
N LYS A 423 15.79 6.23 24.76
CA LYS A 423 14.57 7.02 24.90
C LYS A 423 14.75 8.37 24.23
N ALA A 424 13.88 8.70 23.26
CA ALA A 424 13.78 10.04 22.72
C ALA A 424 13.43 11.04 23.84
N PRO A 425 14.05 12.24 23.89
CA PRO A 425 13.71 13.23 24.90
C PRO A 425 12.29 13.74 24.68
N ALA A 426 11.49 13.78 25.74
CA ALA A 426 10.19 14.44 25.76
C ALA A 426 10.36 15.93 25.40
N GLN A 427 9.88 16.34 24.22
CA GLN A 427 9.85 17.75 23.85
C GLN A 427 8.49 18.35 24.20
N HIS A 428 8.52 19.26 25.16
CA HIS A 428 7.44 20.19 25.47
C HIS A 428 7.06 21.00 24.23
N PHE A 429 5.77 21.03 23.93
CA PHE A 429 5.15 22.01 23.03
C PHE A 429 5.49 23.43 23.51
N ILE A 430 6.26 24.17 22.72
CA ILE A 430 6.39 25.62 22.84
C ILE A 430 5.66 26.26 21.66
N ASP A 431 4.52 26.85 21.99
CA ASP A 431 3.77 27.79 21.17
C ASP A 431 4.62 29.05 20.94
N SER A 432 4.82 29.45 19.67
CA SER A 432 5.26 30.81 19.36
C SER A 432 4.74 31.28 18.00
N ARG A 433 3.60 31.96 18.05
CA ARG A 433 3.28 33.03 17.11
C ARG A 433 4.36 34.10 17.17
N SER A 434 5.05 34.39 16.06
CA SER A 434 5.46 35.75 15.73
C SER A 434 5.76 35.89 14.23
N ARG A 435 5.13 36.89 13.61
CA ARG A 435 5.36 37.38 12.25
C ARG A 435 6.52 38.37 12.26
N GLY A 436 7.38 38.34 11.24
CA GLY A 436 8.36 39.39 10.92
C GLY A 436 9.10 39.08 9.60
N PRO A 437 9.49 40.09 8.80
CA PRO A 437 9.37 40.01 7.34
C PRO A 437 10.66 39.66 6.56
N MET A 438 10.42 39.37 5.27
CA MET A 438 11.33 39.07 4.16
C MET A 438 12.64 39.86 4.14
N GLY A 439 13.73 39.14 3.92
CA GLY A 439 14.99 39.64 3.37
C GLY A 439 15.29 38.93 2.05
N SER A 440 15.29 39.69 0.97
CA SER A 440 15.68 39.27 -0.38
C SER A 440 17.20 39.12 -0.49
N SER A 441 17.68 38.00 -1.01
CA SER A 441 19.02 37.92 -1.60
C SER A 441 19.03 37.00 -2.82
N THR A 442 19.16 37.64 -3.98
CA THR A 442 19.50 37.08 -5.29
C THR A 442 20.86 36.38 -5.27
N SER A 443 20.98 35.18 -5.86
CA SER A 443 22.23 34.76 -6.49
C SER A 443 22.03 33.64 -7.53
N ALA A 444 22.32 34.01 -8.78
CA ALA A 444 22.94 33.27 -9.87
C ALA A 444 22.57 31.79 -10.12
N ALA A 445 21.84 31.57 -11.22
CA ALA A 445 21.78 30.30 -11.92
C ALA A 445 23.16 29.93 -12.50
N VAL A 446 23.67 28.76 -12.11
CA VAL A 446 24.83 28.12 -12.74
C VAL A 446 24.32 26.92 -13.51
N THR A 447 24.28 27.03 -14.83
CA THR A 447 23.98 25.91 -15.74
C THR A 447 25.23 25.03 -15.84
N ILE A 448 25.18 23.83 -15.25
CA ILE A 448 26.20 22.80 -15.44
C ILE A 448 25.60 21.74 -16.38
N THR A 449 26.08 21.74 -17.62
CA THR A 449 25.81 20.69 -18.61
C THR A 449 26.66 19.47 -18.25
N LEU A 450 26.06 18.45 -17.62
CA LEU A 450 26.71 17.14 -17.44
C LEU A 450 26.13 16.17 -18.47
N ALA A 451 27.01 15.74 -19.38
CA ALA A 451 26.75 14.68 -20.34
C ALA A 451 26.61 13.34 -19.60
N ILE A 452 25.38 12.81 -19.55
CA ILE A 452 25.11 11.43 -19.17
C ILE A 452 25.24 10.58 -20.43
N ARG A 453 26.09 9.55 -20.37
CA ARG A 453 26.17 8.50 -21.39
C ARG A 453 25.00 7.56 -21.16
N ASP A 454 24.06 7.54 -22.10
CA ASP A 454 23.02 6.52 -22.17
C ASP A 454 23.66 5.18 -22.60
N GLU A 455 23.57 4.15 -21.76
CA GLU A 455 23.69 2.77 -22.22
C GLU A 455 22.31 2.29 -22.67
N GLU A 456 22.23 2.05 -23.98
CA GLU A 456 21.04 1.75 -24.77
C GLU A 456 20.50 0.33 -24.48
N TYR A 457 19.27 0.24 -23.97
CA TYR A 457 18.50 -1.02 -23.85
C TYR A 457 17.67 -1.21 -25.12
N THR A 458 18.00 -2.23 -25.93
CA THR A 458 17.24 -2.58 -27.14
C THR A 458 16.13 -3.57 -26.84
N ASP A 459 14.88 -3.12 -26.98
CA ASP A 459 13.69 -3.98 -27.09
C ASP A 459 13.74 -4.78 -28.41
N LEU A 460 13.82 -6.10 -28.32
CA LEU A 460 13.70 -7.00 -29.46
C LEU A 460 12.22 -7.26 -29.77
N GLU A 461 11.56 -6.33 -30.45
CA GLU A 461 10.47 -6.57 -31.42
C GLU A 461 9.94 -5.24 -31.99
N SER A 462 10.61 -4.69 -33.02
CA SER A 462 10.02 -4.02 -34.20
C SER A 462 11.11 -3.20 -34.90
N GLY A 463 11.63 -3.75 -35.99
CA GLY A 463 12.49 -2.99 -36.88
C GLY A 463 11.66 -1.98 -37.67
N GLN A 464 11.71 -0.70 -37.30
CA GLN A 464 11.89 0.44 -38.21
C GLN A 464 11.87 1.75 -37.43
N ARG A 465 13.03 2.41 -37.49
CA ARG A 465 13.34 3.75 -37.01
C ARG A 465 12.40 4.79 -37.62
N ASN A 466 11.74 5.60 -36.79
CA ASN A 466 11.15 6.87 -37.21
C ASN A 466 11.45 7.94 -36.14
N ASP A 467 12.37 8.83 -36.51
CA ASP A 467 12.76 10.03 -35.78
C ASP A 467 11.66 11.11 -35.94
N TYR A 468 11.00 11.55 -34.87
CA TYR A 468 10.37 12.88 -34.81
C TYR A 468 10.41 13.45 -33.39
N ILE A 469 11.33 14.39 -33.19
CA ILE A 469 11.38 15.36 -32.10
C ILE A 469 10.30 16.43 -32.37
N GLY A 470 9.43 16.68 -31.39
CA GLY A 470 8.41 17.73 -31.45
C GLY A 470 8.01 18.23 -30.05
N SER A 471 8.60 19.36 -29.65
CA SER A 471 8.12 20.41 -28.74
C SER A 471 7.03 20.10 -27.70
N GLN A 472 7.38 20.31 -26.43
CA GLN A 472 6.47 20.41 -25.28
C GLN A 472 5.32 21.41 -25.47
N PRO A 473 4.10 21.09 -25.02
CA PRO A 473 3.13 22.09 -24.60
C PRO A 473 3.32 22.39 -23.09
N GLN A 474 3.58 23.65 -22.76
CA GLN A 474 3.53 24.17 -21.40
C GLN A 474 2.12 23.99 -20.81
N ALA A 475 2.01 23.30 -19.67
CA ALA A 475 0.79 23.26 -18.87
C ALA A 475 0.61 24.59 -18.10
N PRO A 476 -0.62 25.11 -17.98
CA PRO A 476 -0.86 26.39 -17.33
C PRO A 476 -0.61 26.32 -15.82
N ALA A 477 -0.08 27.41 -15.26
CA ALA A 477 0.11 27.57 -13.83
C ALA A 477 -1.24 27.56 -13.11
N TYR A 478 -1.48 26.54 -12.26
CA TYR A 478 -2.64 26.48 -11.38
C TYR A 478 -2.30 27.16 -10.06
N THR A 479 -2.79 28.38 -9.87
CA THR A 479 -2.87 29.08 -8.58
C THR A 479 -4.21 28.76 -7.91
N GLY A 480 -4.19 28.32 -6.65
CA GLY A 480 -5.33 28.46 -5.73
C GLY A 480 -5.82 27.17 -5.04
N ASN A 481 -5.22 26.83 -3.89
CA ASN A 481 -5.87 26.04 -2.83
C ASN A 481 -6.65 27.04 -1.95
N THR A 482 -7.98 27.18 -2.08
CA THR A 482 -8.81 27.87 -1.06
C THR A 482 -10.34 27.79 -1.19
N SER A 483 -10.94 27.31 -2.30
CA SER A 483 -12.38 27.53 -2.54
C SER A 483 -13.35 26.65 -1.72
N VAL A 484 -12.92 25.51 -1.15
CA VAL A 484 -13.84 24.55 -0.51
C VAL A 484 -14.31 24.97 0.89
N PHE A 485 -13.55 25.83 1.57
CA PHE A 485 -13.88 26.33 2.91
C PHE A 485 -14.45 27.75 2.93
N GLU A 486 -14.74 28.32 1.74
CA GLU A 486 -15.35 29.65 1.64
C GLU A 486 -16.86 29.57 1.87
N THR A 487 -17.37 30.50 2.69
CA THR A 487 -18.79 30.73 2.88
C THR A 487 -19.20 32.07 2.26
N SER A 488 -20.50 32.25 2.04
CA SER A 488 -21.09 33.46 1.45
C SER A 488 -21.13 34.62 2.45
N LEU A 489 -21.24 34.33 3.75
CA LEU A 489 -21.24 35.33 4.81
C LEU A 489 -19.82 35.70 5.29
N GLY A 490 -18.79 34.98 4.82
CA GLY A 490 -17.39 35.24 5.15
C GLY A 490 -17.01 34.92 6.60
N LEU A 491 -17.88 34.22 7.35
CA LEU A 491 -17.55 33.68 8.65
C LEU A 491 -16.83 32.34 8.49
N SER A 492 -16.23 31.83 9.56
CA SER A 492 -15.62 30.50 9.47
C SER A 492 -16.70 29.44 9.26
N LEU A 493 -16.43 28.49 8.38
CA LEU A 493 -17.33 27.39 8.04
C LEU A 493 -17.93 26.70 9.28
N ARG A 494 -17.09 26.46 10.31
CA ARG A 494 -17.50 25.91 11.62
C ARG A 494 -18.60 26.73 12.29
N VAL A 495 -18.50 28.06 12.26
CA VAL A 495 -19.46 28.97 12.90
C VAL A 495 -20.77 28.99 12.12
N GLU A 496 -20.72 29.01 10.79
CA GLU A 496 -21.93 29.03 9.97
C GLU A 496 -22.72 27.73 10.07
N ALA A 497 -22.03 26.59 10.09
CA ALA A 497 -22.66 25.28 10.23
C ALA A 497 -23.41 25.13 11.57
N ILE A 498 -22.87 25.64 12.68
CA ILE A 498 -23.57 25.59 13.97
C ILE A 498 -24.73 26.58 14.08
N MET A 499 -24.68 27.70 13.35
CA MET A 499 -25.79 28.65 13.33
C MET A 499 -27.08 28.02 12.80
N ALA A 500 -26.98 27.00 11.94
CA ALA A 500 -28.14 26.25 11.46
C ALA A 500 -29.00 25.69 12.60
N TYR A 501 -28.38 25.31 13.72
CA TYR A 501 -29.07 24.71 14.87
C TYR A 501 -29.26 25.68 16.04
N LEU A 502 -28.45 26.73 16.15
CA LEU A 502 -28.53 27.67 17.26
C LEU A 502 -29.40 28.90 16.97
N LEU A 503 -29.59 29.27 15.70
CA LEU A 503 -30.32 30.47 15.30
C LEU A 503 -31.84 30.22 15.25
N LEU A 504 -32.47 29.82 16.35
CA LEU A 504 -33.92 29.54 16.43
C LEU A 504 -34.41 28.53 15.37
N PRO A 505 -34.14 27.22 15.52
CA PRO A 505 -34.70 26.20 14.62
C PRO A 505 -36.23 26.21 14.63
N PRO A 506 -36.91 26.02 13.48
CA PRO A 506 -36.36 25.81 12.14
C PRO A 506 -36.01 27.10 11.37
N ALA A 507 -36.39 28.28 11.87
CA ALA A 507 -36.28 29.55 11.14
C ALA A 507 -34.82 29.91 10.77
N GLY A 508 -33.85 29.64 11.66
CA GLY A 508 -32.43 29.86 11.37
C GLY A 508 -31.88 29.07 10.20
N GLY A 509 -32.30 27.80 10.07
CA GLY A 509 -31.93 26.97 8.93
C GLY A 509 -32.44 27.57 7.62
N VAL A 510 -33.70 28.01 7.58
CA VAL A 510 -34.28 28.66 6.39
C VAL A 510 -33.56 29.96 6.03
N VAL A 511 -33.21 30.78 7.02
CA VAL A 511 -32.46 32.03 6.79
C VAL A 511 -31.09 31.71 6.18
N LEU A 512 -30.37 30.71 6.70
CA LEU A 512 -29.08 30.31 6.13
C LEU A 512 -29.20 29.77 4.70
N LEU A 513 -30.26 29.04 4.35
CA LEU A 513 -30.47 28.60 2.96
C LEU A 513 -30.64 29.76 1.97
N ILE A 514 -31.16 30.90 2.43
CA ILE A 514 -31.29 32.09 1.59
C ILE A 514 -29.93 32.76 1.38
N PHE A 515 -29.13 32.91 2.44
CA PHE A 515 -27.90 33.71 2.41
C PHE A 515 -26.62 32.92 2.10
N GLU A 516 -26.60 31.61 2.36
CA GLU A 516 -25.46 30.75 2.09
C GLU A 516 -25.63 29.99 0.78
N GLN A 517 -24.89 30.40 -0.26
CA GLN A 517 -24.96 29.85 -1.63
C GLN A 517 -23.67 29.18 -2.11
N LYS A 518 -22.62 29.15 -1.28
CA LYS A 518 -21.28 28.65 -1.66
C LYS A 518 -20.89 27.34 -0.99
N SER A 519 -21.35 27.11 0.24
CA SER A 519 -20.92 25.97 1.04
C SER A 519 -21.99 24.88 1.14
N ASP A 520 -21.77 23.77 0.46
CA ASP A 520 -22.64 22.58 0.52
C ASP A 520 -22.76 22.02 1.95
N TYR A 521 -21.69 22.16 2.74
CA TYR A 521 -21.66 21.70 4.13
C TYR A 521 -22.61 22.49 5.03
N VAL A 522 -22.57 23.82 4.94
CA VAL A 522 -23.46 24.69 5.72
C VAL A 522 -24.91 24.53 5.24
N ARG A 523 -25.11 24.45 3.92
CA ARG A 523 -26.45 24.24 3.33
C ARG A 523 -27.06 22.92 3.73
N PHE A 524 -26.27 21.85 3.83
CA PHE A 524 -26.75 20.56 4.35
C PHE A 524 -27.31 20.70 5.77
N HIS A 525 -26.56 21.32 6.67
CA HIS A 525 -27.01 21.50 8.05
C HIS A 525 -28.19 22.47 8.16
N ALA A 526 -28.27 23.47 7.28
CA ALA A 526 -29.40 24.38 7.16
C ALA A 526 -30.69 23.65 6.70
N TRP A 527 -30.60 22.81 5.66
CA TRP A 527 -31.69 21.94 5.20
C TRP A 527 -32.13 20.95 6.27
N GLN A 528 -31.18 20.26 6.92
CA GLN A 528 -31.48 19.30 7.97
C GLN A 528 -32.18 19.96 9.16
N SER A 529 -31.67 21.12 9.62
CA SER A 529 -32.29 21.87 10.70
C SER A 529 -33.72 22.31 10.32
N ALA A 530 -33.90 22.88 9.13
CA ALA A 530 -35.21 23.34 8.67
C ALA A 530 -36.24 22.20 8.64
N LEU A 531 -35.87 21.02 8.12
CA LEU A 531 -36.76 19.87 8.00
C LEU A 531 -37.07 19.22 9.35
N VAL A 532 -36.03 18.91 10.15
CA VAL A 532 -36.18 18.21 11.43
C VAL A 532 -37.02 19.06 12.40
N PHE A 533 -36.65 20.32 12.60
CA PHE A 533 -37.31 21.15 13.62
C PHE A 533 -38.68 21.66 13.16
N SER A 534 -38.97 21.72 11.86
CA SER A 534 -40.35 21.94 11.39
C SER A 534 -41.25 20.76 11.70
N ALA A 535 -40.76 19.53 11.49
CA ALA A 535 -41.52 18.33 11.86
C ALA A 535 -41.74 18.23 13.37
N MET A 536 -40.70 18.50 14.17
CA MET A 536 -40.81 18.52 15.63
C MET A 536 -41.78 19.60 16.12
N PHE A 537 -41.79 20.79 15.53
CA PHE A 537 -42.73 21.85 15.87
C PHE A 537 -44.20 21.41 15.68
N LEU A 538 -44.51 20.69 14.60
CA LEU A 538 -45.85 20.14 14.40
C LEU A 538 -46.22 19.08 15.45
N VAL A 539 -45.25 18.23 15.83
CA VAL A 539 -45.43 17.25 16.91
C VAL A 539 -45.73 17.94 18.25
N HIS A 540 -45.03 19.03 18.56
CA HIS A 540 -45.30 19.84 19.75
C HIS A 540 -46.71 20.43 19.77
N ILE A 541 -47.20 20.92 18.63
CA ILE A 541 -48.59 21.42 18.53
C ILE A 541 -49.58 20.32 18.89
N ILE A 542 -49.40 19.12 18.33
CA ILE A 542 -50.26 17.96 18.56
C ILE A 542 -50.23 17.50 20.01
N PHE A 543 -49.10 17.61 20.72
CA PHE A 543 -48.99 17.12 22.10
C PHE A 543 -48.98 18.23 23.16
N SER A 544 -49.24 19.48 22.77
CA SER A 544 -49.19 20.66 23.64
C SER A 544 -50.15 20.60 24.84
N TRP A 545 -51.27 19.88 24.71
CA TRP A 545 -52.25 19.72 25.79
C TRP A 545 -51.84 18.69 26.85
N VAL A 546 -50.80 17.89 26.61
CA VAL A 546 -50.28 16.89 27.56
C VAL A 546 -49.00 17.41 28.20
N ARG A 547 -49.12 17.98 29.41
CA ARG A 547 -48.03 18.70 30.08
C ARG A 547 -46.74 17.88 30.24
N TRP A 548 -46.82 16.62 30.66
CA TRP A 548 -45.62 15.81 30.85
C TRP A 548 -44.91 15.50 29.52
N LEU A 549 -45.68 15.19 28.47
CA LEU A 549 -45.15 14.84 27.15
C LEU A 549 -44.51 16.06 26.47
N SER A 550 -45.11 17.24 26.63
CA SER A 550 -44.54 18.51 26.15
C SER A 550 -43.16 18.80 26.76
N TRP A 551 -42.98 18.58 28.07
CA TRP A 551 -41.66 18.73 28.71
C TRP A 551 -40.64 17.69 28.23
N VAL A 552 -41.06 16.44 28.01
CA VAL A 552 -40.18 15.39 27.46
C VAL A 552 -39.72 15.74 26.04
N LEU A 553 -40.64 16.17 25.17
CA LEU A 553 -40.31 16.61 23.82
C LEU A 553 -39.36 17.82 23.85
N PHE A 554 -39.62 18.80 24.72
CA PHE A 554 -38.76 19.99 24.82
C PHE A 554 -37.32 19.66 25.25
N VAL A 555 -37.16 18.78 26.24
CA VAL A 555 -35.82 18.31 26.65
C VAL A 555 -35.16 17.49 25.54
N GLY A 556 -35.95 16.68 24.81
CA GLY A 556 -35.49 15.95 23.64
C GLY A 556 -34.96 16.88 22.54
N ASP A 557 -35.66 17.97 22.25
CA ASP A 557 -35.24 18.99 21.28
C ASP A 557 -33.91 19.62 21.70
N LEU A 558 -33.76 20.01 22.97
CA LEU A 558 -32.52 20.60 23.46
C LEU A 558 -31.34 19.63 23.36
N ALA A 559 -31.56 18.36 23.68
CA ALA A 559 -30.53 17.33 23.52
C ALA A 559 -30.17 17.13 22.05
N LEU A 560 -31.16 17.11 21.15
CA LEU A 560 -30.96 16.96 19.72
C LEU A 560 -30.22 18.16 19.12
N ILE A 561 -30.62 19.39 19.47
CA ILE A 561 -29.92 20.61 19.07
C ILE A 561 -28.48 20.58 19.55
N GLY A 562 -28.24 20.22 20.81
CA GLY A 562 -26.89 20.12 21.36
C GLY A 562 -26.03 19.10 20.62
N TRP A 563 -26.58 17.91 20.34
CA TRP A 563 -25.88 16.85 19.60
C TRP A 563 -25.57 17.25 18.15
N LEU A 564 -26.54 17.82 17.43
CA LEU A 564 -26.36 18.26 16.04
C LEU A 564 -25.41 19.47 15.93
N THR A 565 -25.50 20.41 16.87
CA THR A 565 -24.57 21.56 16.96
C THR A 565 -23.14 21.07 17.21
N TRP A 566 -22.95 20.17 18.17
CA TRP A 566 -21.65 19.59 18.45
C TRP A 566 -21.09 18.82 17.25
N GLY A 567 -21.96 18.03 16.58
CA GLY A 567 -21.62 17.33 15.35
C GLY A 567 -21.16 18.28 14.25
N ALA A 568 -21.97 19.29 13.93
CA ALA A 568 -21.66 20.30 12.93
C ALA A 568 -20.37 21.08 13.25
N TRP A 569 -20.09 21.36 14.52
CA TRP A 569 -18.83 22.00 14.91
C TRP A 569 -17.64 21.06 14.74
N LYS A 570 -17.73 19.84 15.27
CA LYS A 570 -16.63 18.86 15.29
C LYS A 570 -16.24 18.45 13.86
N HIS A 571 -17.23 18.25 13.00
CA HIS A 571 -17.06 17.71 11.65
C HIS A 571 -16.93 18.79 10.57
N ALA A 572 -16.96 20.07 10.92
CA ALA A 572 -16.82 21.15 9.94
C ALA A 572 -15.43 21.22 9.26
N GLU A 573 -14.38 20.61 9.84
CA GLU A 573 -13.08 20.50 9.16
C GLU A 573 -12.97 19.29 8.24
N THR A 574 -13.73 18.22 8.52
CA THR A 574 -13.80 17.01 7.68
C THR A 574 -14.92 17.08 6.63
N LEU A 575 -15.80 18.10 6.74
CA LEU A 575 -17.04 18.26 5.96
C LEU A 575 -18.00 17.07 6.11
N ASP A 576 -17.86 16.26 7.16
CA ASP A 576 -18.73 15.11 7.40
C ASP A 576 -20.11 15.56 7.90
N ARG A 577 -21.12 15.13 7.16
CA ARG A 577 -22.52 15.45 7.41
C ARG A 577 -23.06 14.50 8.49
N VAL A 578 -23.32 15.03 9.69
CA VAL A 578 -24.04 14.27 10.73
C VAL A 578 -25.51 14.19 10.34
N GLU A 579 -25.92 13.07 9.73
CA GLU A 579 -27.27 12.85 9.22
C GLU A 579 -28.23 12.33 10.31
N VAL A 580 -29.37 13.01 10.47
CA VAL A 580 -30.52 12.47 11.19
C VAL A 580 -31.22 11.44 10.29
N PRO A 581 -31.65 10.27 10.80
CA PRO A 581 -32.39 9.31 9.99
C PRO A 581 -33.59 9.94 9.26
N PHE A 582 -33.78 9.56 7.99
CA PHE A 582 -34.79 10.12 7.08
C PHE A 582 -34.53 11.59 6.66
N PHE A 583 -34.56 12.54 7.59
CA PHE A 583 -34.42 13.98 7.26
C PHE A 583 -33.02 14.38 6.80
N GLY A 584 -31.97 13.75 7.34
CA GLY A 584 -30.60 13.96 6.89
C GLY A 584 -30.38 13.48 5.46
N ARG A 585 -30.93 12.32 5.09
CA ARG A 585 -30.87 11.84 3.70
C ARG A 585 -31.61 12.76 2.73
N LEU A 586 -32.75 13.31 3.16
CA LEU A 586 -33.51 14.27 2.36
C LEU A 586 -32.77 15.61 2.22
N ALA A 587 -32.10 16.05 3.29
CA ALA A 587 -31.24 17.23 3.25
C ALA A 587 -30.04 17.02 2.32
N SER A 588 -29.40 15.84 2.36
CA SER A 588 -28.32 15.48 1.43
C SER A 588 -28.80 15.51 -0.01
N SER A 589 -29.95 14.90 -0.33
CA SER A 589 -30.49 14.94 -1.70
C SER A 589 -30.79 16.36 -2.18
N PHE A 590 -31.34 17.23 -1.32
CA PHE A 590 -31.63 18.62 -1.72
C PHE A 590 -30.37 19.43 -1.97
N VAL A 591 -29.30 19.21 -1.21
CA VAL A 591 -28.01 19.86 -1.48
C VAL A 591 -27.38 19.33 -2.75
N ASP A 592 -27.51 18.03 -3.03
CA ASP A 592 -26.92 17.40 -4.22
C ASP A 592 -27.70 17.72 -5.52
N ASP A 593 -28.97 18.14 -5.41
CA ASP A 593 -29.86 18.52 -6.53
C ASP A 593 -29.85 20.04 -6.86
N GLU A 594 -29.32 20.89 -5.96
CA GLU A 594 -29.15 22.35 -6.11
C GLU A 594 -27.89 22.71 -6.90
#